data_AF-A0A897MSA9-F1
#
_entry.id   AF-A0A897MSA9-F1
#
_cell.length_a   1.000
_cell.length_b   1.000
_cell.length_c   1.000
_cell.angle_alpha   90.00
_cell.angle_beta   90.00
_cell.angle_gamma   90.00
#
_symmetry.space_group_name_H-M   'P 1'
#
loop_
_entity.id
_entity.type
_entity.pdbx_description
1 polymer ?
#
loop_
_entity_poly.entity_id
_entity_poly.type
_entity_poly.pdbx_seq_one_letter_code
_entity_poly.pdbx_strand_id
1 'polypeptide(L)'
;MWGTLSSAISEAGTGARRQLNRLYASDAIVIAITLTVALTVGASVTSTAIATLTFGAGVGMALSVVLSNSSNPLVGLLGGMVTVGAALVALAPLTLTVAFVFGDSGSGMIAGVTVLWLVLASFAAVTVPTRAPGDGTVRTAGRTAILAGLGILLVVALRLVPETGIREQALVAAIDAVGFGIDLIVRPGGGDALVSLLVLVAVTALIVRWGLGKLPVERFLPPERRKSVVSGLERGRSLLHRLFQLSVLSTLVAVGVTLLSSEAIENGPEQAYTHVETIRTELPAPAGEHLTEFVLAPLPRWILLTACAMGLAIGLIDLVRSALRRGMAGVLANIVAPIIGGAVVTVIIATRIADPELTTTLVSVVPPSVPESVISLVIESPAFVAAGIGLLVALAVLWSAFAFITVLRMVRILPGRATGVALASIALFGTAITAALVSQPTLAVGTAVAALLVWDIGEFGTGLREELPAGTPTFRVEIVHAGTSGLAGLAVGAGALFAHDWVSAYLTPPDPQLALVALAVTAVVTALVTFSLRG
;
A
#
# COMPACT_ATOMS: atom_id res chain seq x y z
N MET A 1 36.35 -0.89 -4.34
CA MET A 1 35.05 -0.92 -3.64
C MET A 1 34.66 0.44 -3.08
N TRP A 2 35.50 1.12 -2.29
CA TRP A 2 35.20 2.48 -1.79
C TRP A 2 35.13 3.54 -2.90
N GLY A 3 36.05 3.54 -3.87
CA GLY A 3 36.02 4.48 -5.01
C GLY A 3 34.78 4.33 -5.90
N THR A 4 34.32 3.10 -6.11
CA THR A 4 33.10 2.78 -6.89
C THR A 4 31.81 3.12 -6.14
N LEU A 5 31.82 3.05 -4.81
CA LEU A 5 30.68 3.47 -3.98
C LEU A 5 30.57 5.00 -3.96
N SER A 6 31.72 5.68 -3.80
CA SER A 6 31.84 7.14 -3.86
C SER A 6 31.34 7.69 -5.20
N SER A 7 31.72 7.08 -6.33
CA SER A 7 31.25 7.50 -7.65
C SER A 7 29.75 7.28 -7.83
N ALA A 8 29.20 6.15 -7.37
CA ALA A 8 27.77 5.88 -7.44
C ALA A 8 26.93 6.84 -6.58
N ILE A 9 27.42 7.20 -5.38
CA ILE A 9 26.77 8.20 -4.51
C ILE A 9 26.84 9.59 -5.16
N SER A 10 27.97 9.94 -5.78
CA SER A 10 28.14 11.20 -6.50
C SER A 10 27.24 11.29 -7.74
N GLU A 11 27.09 10.20 -8.50
CA GLU A 11 26.16 10.11 -9.63
C GLU A 11 24.70 10.20 -9.18
N ALA A 12 24.31 9.50 -8.11
CA ALA A 12 22.99 9.63 -7.52
C ALA A 12 22.73 11.07 -7.02
N GLY A 13 23.72 11.69 -6.37
CA GLY A 13 23.64 13.06 -5.86
C GLY A 13 23.59 14.11 -6.97
N THR A 14 24.33 13.93 -8.05
CA THR A 14 24.27 14.81 -9.23
C THR A 14 22.97 14.63 -10.01
N GLY A 15 22.42 13.41 -10.07
CA GLY A 15 21.07 13.14 -10.57
C GLY A 15 19.99 13.84 -9.75
N ALA A 16 20.06 13.73 -8.42
CA ALA A 16 19.15 14.42 -7.51
C ALA A 16 19.26 15.95 -7.63
N ARG A 17 20.48 16.50 -7.71
CA ARG A 17 20.69 17.95 -7.96
C ARG A 17 20.14 18.40 -9.30
N ARG A 18 20.31 17.62 -10.37
CA ARG A 18 19.70 17.93 -11.68
C ARG A 18 18.18 17.86 -11.64
N GLN A 19 17.60 16.97 -10.83
CA GLN A 19 16.15 16.92 -10.61
C GLN A 19 15.66 18.12 -9.79
N LEU A 20 16.35 18.49 -8.71
CA LEU A 20 16.03 19.67 -7.91
C LEU A 20 16.14 20.97 -8.71
N ASN A 21 17.15 21.08 -9.57
CA ASN A 21 17.31 22.22 -10.48
C ASN A 21 16.27 22.23 -11.62
N ARG A 22 15.45 21.18 -11.74
CA ARG A 22 14.30 21.09 -12.66
C ARG A 22 12.97 21.17 -11.93
N LEU A 23 12.95 21.52 -10.65
CA LEU A 23 11.71 21.73 -9.90
C LEU A 23 10.92 22.86 -10.56
N TYR A 24 9.73 22.53 -11.03
CA TYR A 24 8.76 23.50 -11.50
C TYR A 24 8.10 24.18 -10.29
N ALA A 25 7.53 25.37 -10.48
CA ALA A 25 6.90 26.11 -9.38
C ALA A 25 5.73 25.31 -8.80
N SER A 26 4.94 24.68 -9.67
CA SER A 26 3.86 23.76 -9.34
C SER A 26 4.31 22.60 -8.42
N ASP A 27 5.43 21.92 -8.74
CA ASP A 27 5.96 20.85 -7.89
C ASP A 27 6.32 21.37 -6.49
N ALA A 28 7.01 22.52 -6.41
CA ALA A 28 7.41 23.13 -5.15
C ALA A 28 6.20 23.54 -4.29
N ILE A 29 5.17 24.12 -4.92
CA ILE A 29 3.92 24.51 -4.25
C ILE A 29 3.18 23.27 -3.74
N VAL A 30 3.04 22.23 -4.56
CA VAL A 30 2.39 20.97 -4.17
C VAL A 30 3.12 20.32 -2.99
N ILE A 31 4.45 20.26 -3.02
CA ILE A 31 5.26 19.74 -1.92
C ILE A 31 5.04 20.56 -0.66
N ALA A 32 5.13 21.89 -0.76
CA ALA A 32 4.96 22.79 0.38
C ALA A 32 3.58 22.64 1.02
N ILE A 33 2.50 22.71 0.22
CA ILE A 33 1.12 22.55 0.71
C ILE A 33 0.97 21.18 1.38
N THR A 34 1.40 20.11 0.72
CA THR A 34 1.23 18.74 1.24
C THR A 34 1.95 18.54 2.56
N LEU A 35 3.23 18.95 2.65
CA LEU A 35 4.02 18.76 3.87
C LEU A 35 3.56 19.68 5.00
N THR A 36 3.24 20.95 4.72
CA THR A 36 2.73 21.86 5.74
C THR A 36 1.43 21.34 6.32
N VAL A 37 0.46 20.95 5.48
CA VAL A 37 -0.83 20.44 5.95
C VAL A 37 -0.67 19.12 6.70
N ALA A 38 0.11 18.17 6.17
CA ALA A 38 0.36 16.90 6.84
C ALA A 38 1.02 17.10 8.22
N LEU A 39 2.00 17.99 8.34
CA LEU A 39 2.64 18.30 9.63
C LEU A 39 1.69 19.01 10.59
N THR A 40 0.90 19.98 10.12
CA THR A 40 -0.06 20.71 10.95
C THR A 40 -1.15 19.78 11.48
N VAL A 41 -1.79 19.00 10.61
CA VAL A 41 -2.85 18.07 11.03
C VAL A 41 -2.27 16.91 11.85
N GLY A 42 -1.11 16.39 11.47
CA GLY A 42 -0.44 15.35 12.26
C GLY A 42 -0.11 15.81 13.67
N ALA A 43 0.41 17.03 13.81
CA ALA A 43 0.68 17.61 15.13
C ALA A 43 -0.59 17.86 15.95
N SER A 44 -1.71 18.22 15.31
CA SER A 44 -2.98 18.51 16.01
C SER A 44 -3.81 17.27 16.36
N VAL A 45 -3.76 16.22 15.54
CA VAL A 45 -4.54 14.98 15.72
C VAL A 45 -3.77 13.92 16.48
N THR A 46 -2.43 13.90 16.37
CA THR A 46 -1.57 12.90 17.03
C THR A 46 -0.58 13.55 17.98
N SER A 47 0.64 13.82 17.54
CA SER A 47 1.65 14.62 18.22
C SER A 47 2.73 15.05 17.23
N THR A 48 3.50 16.08 17.59
CA THR A 48 4.65 16.54 16.78
C THR A 48 5.69 15.44 16.55
N ALA A 49 5.89 14.54 17.53
CA ALA A 49 6.82 13.43 17.41
C ALA A 49 6.35 12.42 16.36
N ILE A 50 5.06 12.04 16.39
CA ILE A 50 4.46 11.12 15.42
C ILE A 50 4.42 11.75 14.03
N ALA A 51 4.07 13.03 13.90
CA ALA A 51 4.13 13.76 12.63
C ALA A 51 5.54 13.76 12.03
N THR A 52 6.58 13.90 12.86
CA THR A 52 7.97 13.85 12.41
C THR A 52 8.37 12.45 11.96
N LEU A 53 7.96 11.42 12.69
CA LEU A 53 8.23 10.02 12.34
C LEU A 53 7.53 9.61 11.03
N THR A 54 6.27 10.01 10.84
CA THR A 54 5.52 9.73 9.60
C THR A 54 6.13 10.43 8.39
N PHE A 55 6.63 11.65 8.56
CA PHE A 55 7.42 12.34 7.54
C PHE A 55 8.69 11.54 7.19
N GLY A 56 9.47 11.15 8.20
CA GLY A 56 10.67 10.34 8.01
C GLY A 56 10.38 9.00 7.31
N ALA A 57 9.27 8.34 7.65
CA ALA A 57 8.82 7.12 7.01
C ALA A 57 8.50 7.35 5.53
N GLY A 58 7.72 8.40 5.20
CA GLY A 58 7.38 8.74 3.83
C GLY A 58 8.60 9.08 2.97
N VAL A 59 9.57 9.83 3.52
CA VAL A 59 10.86 10.10 2.85
C VAL A 59 11.65 8.81 2.63
N GLY A 60 11.73 7.95 3.64
CA GLY A 60 12.39 6.64 3.55
C GLY A 60 11.76 5.74 2.47
N MET A 61 10.43 5.73 2.39
CA MET A 61 9.69 5.04 1.33
C MET A 61 10.07 5.58 -0.06
N ALA A 62 10.09 6.91 -0.23
CA ALA A 62 10.40 7.54 -1.50
C ALA A 62 11.84 7.23 -1.94
N LEU A 63 12.79 7.31 -1.01
CA LEU A 63 14.19 6.95 -1.27
C LEU A 63 14.34 5.47 -1.63
N SER A 64 13.62 4.59 -0.95
CA SER A 64 13.58 3.14 -1.26
C SER A 64 13.10 2.90 -2.69
N VAL A 65 12.07 3.64 -3.15
CA VAL A 65 11.61 3.57 -4.54
C VAL A 65 12.69 4.04 -5.50
N VAL A 66 13.30 5.20 -5.27
CA VAL A 66 14.33 5.74 -6.17
C VAL A 66 15.51 4.77 -6.31
N LEU A 67 16.03 4.26 -5.19
CA LEU A 67 17.19 3.35 -5.19
C LEU A 67 16.86 1.98 -5.81
N SER A 68 15.67 1.45 -5.54
CA SER A 68 15.22 0.16 -6.08
C SER A 68 15.10 0.13 -7.59
N ASN A 69 14.98 1.28 -8.24
CA ASN A 69 14.82 1.38 -9.68
C ASN A 69 16.13 1.56 -10.45
N SER A 70 17.27 1.60 -9.75
CA SER A 70 18.57 1.63 -10.42
C SER A 70 18.90 0.29 -11.06
N SER A 71 19.48 0.33 -12.26
CA SER A 71 20.02 -0.86 -12.95
C SER A 71 21.38 -1.28 -12.41
N ASN A 72 22.02 -0.47 -11.56
CA ASN A 72 23.31 -0.76 -10.97
C ASN A 72 23.14 -1.62 -9.70
N PRO A 73 23.73 -2.82 -9.63
CA PRO A 73 23.56 -3.71 -8.48
C PRO A 73 24.09 -3.11 -7.18
N LEU A 74 25.10 -2.24 -7.21
CA LEU A 74 25.58 -1.55 -6.00
C LEU A 74 24.53 -0.60 -5.43
N VAL A 75 23.78 0.09 -6.30
CA VAL A 75 22.66 0.95 -5.89
C VAL A 75 21.48 0.09 -5.44
N GLY A 76 21.24 -1.07 -6.06
CA GLY A 76 20.25 -2.04 -5.61
C GLY A 76 20.54 -2.59 -4.21
N LEU A 77 21.82 -2.75 -3.86
CA LEU A 77 22.25 -3.14 -2.51
C LEU A 77 21.92 -2.04 -1.49
N LEU A 78 22.24 -0.78 -1.81
CA LEU A 78 21.81 0.38 -1.01
C LEU A 78 20.28 0.47 -0.93
N GLY A 79 19.57 0.16 -2.01
CA GLY A 79 18.11 0.07 -2.04
C GLY A 79 17.59 -0.95 -1.03
N GLY A 80 18.17 -2.15 -0.98
CA GLY A 80 17.84 -3.15 0.04
C GLY A 80 18.07 -2.66 1.47
N MET A 81 19.21 -1.99 1.71
CA MET A 81 19.51 -1.42 3.03
C MET A 81 18.49 -0.35 3.46
N VAL A 82 18.25 0.62 2.58
CA VAL A 82 17.34 1.74 2.85
C VAL A 82 15.90 1.24 3.00
N THR A 83 15.51 0.20 2.27
CA THR A 83 14.17 -0.38 2.41
C THR A 83 13.94 -0.96 3.80
N VAL A 84 14.92 -1.65 4.39
CA VAL A 84 14.81 -2.15 5.78
C VAL A 84 14.83 -1.00 6.79
N GLY A 85 15.66 0.02 6.59
CA GLY A 85 15.67 1.21 7.45
C GLY A 85 14.34 1.99 7.38
N ALA A 86 13.80 2.19 6.18
CA ALA A 86 12.50 2.82 5.96
C ALA A 86 11.36 2.02 6.58
N ALA A 87 11.43 0.69 6.51
CA ALA A 87 10.47 -0.20 7.16
C ALA A 87 10.49 -0.01 8.69
N LEU A 88 11.67 0.08 9.31
CA LEU A 88 11.80 0.33 10.75
C LEU A 88 11.21 1.69 11.14
N VAL A 89 11.51 2.75 10.37
CA VAL A 89 10.95 4.09 10.64
C VAL A 89 9.43 4.11 10.43
N ALA A 90 8.91 3.34 9.48
CA ALA A 90 7.47 3.17 9.28
C ALA A 90 6.82 2.33 10.38
N LEU A 91 7.55 1.40 11.00
CA LEU A 91 7.02 0.53 12.05
C LEU A 91 6.58 1.34 13.28
N ALA A 92 7.35 2.32 13.75
CA ALA A 92 7.02 3.11 14.94
C ALA A 92 5.65 3.84 14.88
N PRO A 93 5.30 4.59 13.82
CA PRO A 93 3.96 5.14 13.66
C PRO A 93 2.87 4.06 13.52
N LEU A 94 3.20 2.91 12.91
CA LEU A 94 2.25 1.81 12.69
C LEU A 94 2.00 0.92 13.92
N THR A 95 2.99 0.71 14.79
CA THR A 95 2.77 0.02 16.07
C THR A 95 1.92 0.88 17.00
N LEU A 96 2.12 2.20 16.98
CA LEU A 96 1.21 3.14 17.63
C LEU A 96 -0.18 3.08 17.01
N THR A 97 -0.29 3.00 15.68
CA THR A 97 -1.57 2.79 14.98
C THR A 97 -2.27 1.52 15.47
N VAL A 98 -1.58 0.40 15.56
CA VAL A 98 -2.12 -0.87 16.08
C VAL A 98 -2.52 -0.73 17.55
N ALA A 99 -1.65 -0.17 18.40
CA ALA A 99 -1.96 0.06 19.81
C ALA A 99 -3.16 0.99 20.02
N PHE A 100 -3.36 1.96 19.13
CA PHE A 100 -4.53 2.82 19.14
C PHE A 100 -5.77 2.08 18.58
N VAL A 101 -5.66 1.33 17.48
CA VAL A 101 -6.78 0.58 16.87
C VAL A 101 -7.31 -0.52 17.79
N PHE A 102 -6.44 -1.19 18.55
CA PHE A 102 -6.81 -2.28 19.46
C PHE A 102 -6.92 -1.85 20.92
N GLY A 103 -6.73 -0.56 21.24
CA GLY A 103 -7.15 -0.03 22.52
C GLY A 103 -8.69 0.09 22.55
N ASP A 104 -9.31 -0.10 23.71
CA ASP A 104 -10.78 -0.12 23.96
C ASP A 104 -11.54 1.20 23.60
N SER A 105 -11.07 1.99 22.65
CA SER A 105 -11.70 3.25 22.25
C SER A 105 -11.64 3.47 20.74
N GLY A 106 -12.80 3.72 20.11
CA GLY A 106 -12.91 4.03 18.68
C GLY A 106 -12.07 5.24 18.21
N SER A 107 -11.64 6.11 19.14
CA SER A 107 -10.68 7.20 18.88
C SER A 107 -9.32 6.72 18.38
N GLY A 108 -8.89 5.53 18.80
CA GLY A 108 -7.57 5.06 18.43
C GLY A 108 -7.49 4.50 17.00
N MET A 109 -8.59 3.94 16.48
CA MET A 109 -8.67 3.55 15.07
C MET A 109 -8.48 4.77 14.14
N ILE A 110 -9.12 5.90 14.48
CA ILE A 110 -9.03 7.15 13.70
C ILE A 110 -7.61 7.72 13.73
N ALA A 111 -6.94 7.71 14.89
CA ALA A 111 -5.55 8.14 15.01
C ALA A 111 -4.62 7.28 14.13
N GLY A 112 -4.82 5.95 14.15
CA GLY A 112 -4.07 5.03 13.32
C GLY A 112 -4.23 5.24 11.81
N VAL A 113 -5.47 5.39 11.35
CA VAL A 113 -5.76 5.71 9.94
C VAL A 113 -5.15 7.06 9.55
N THR A 114 -5.18 8.06 10.44
CA THR A 114 -4.54 9.37 10.20
C THR A 114 -3.05 9.21 9.95
N VAL A 115 -2.36 8.44 10.80
CA VAL A 115 -0.93 8.17 10.68
C VAL A 115 -0.57 7.55 9.33
N LEU A 116 -1.35 6.59 8.85
CA LEU A 116 -1.16 6.00 7.53
C LEU A 116 -1.28 7.04 6.41
N TRP A 117 -2.30 7.91 6.48
CA TRP A 117 -2.46 8.99 5.51
C TRP A 117 -1.29 9.96 5.52
N LEU A 118 -0.75 10.31 6.69
CA LEU A 118 0.41 11.20 6.80
C LEU A 118 1.68 10.60 6.16
N VAL A 119 1.90 9.29 6.35
CA VAL A 119 3.01 8.57 5.71
C VAL A 119 2.86 8.60 4.19
N LEU A 120 1.66 8.32 3.68
CA LEU A 120 1.35 8.35 2.26
C LEU A 120 1.47 9.77 1.67
N ALA A 121 1.00 10.80 2.38
CA ALA A 121 1.11 12.20 1.97
C ALA A 121 2.57 12.63 1.87
N SER A 122 3.39 12.27 2.86
CA SER A 122 4.83 12.57 2.87
C SER A 122 5.58 11.84 1.75
N PHE A 123 5.29 10.54 1.55
CA PHE A 123 5.80 9.78 0.42
C PHE A 123 5.41 10.40 -0.93
N ALA A 124 4.14 10.76 -1.08
CA ALA A 124 3.62 11.33 -2.30
C ALA A 124 4.25 12.70 -2.60
N ALA A 125 4.35 13.59 -1.60
CA ALA A 125 5.01 14.89 -1.74
C ALA A 125 6.44 14.73 -2.27
N VAL A 126 7.26 13.88 -1.63
CA VAL A 126 8.66 13.67 -2.04
C VAL A 126 8.75 13.09 -3.46
N THR A 127 7.75 12.34 -3.89
CA THR A 127 7.73 11.72 -5.22
C THR A 127 7.06 12.56 -6.31
N VAL A 128 6.42 13.70 -6.00
CA VAL A 128 5.77 14.59 -7.00
C VAL A 128 6.69 15.00 -8.16
N PRO A 129 7.96 15.41 -7.94
CA PRO A 129 8.87 15.80 -9.03
C PRO A 129 9.33 14.61 -9.88
N THR A 130 8.99 13.39 -9.47
CA THR A 130 9.47 12.15 -10.06
C THR A 130 8.32 11.39 -10.72
N ARG A 131 8.61 10.65 -11.78
CA ARG A 131 7.67 9.64 -12.32
C ARG A 131 7.64 8.36 -11.47
N ALA A 132 8.23 8.39 -10.27
CA ALA A 132 8.46 7.22 -9.42
C ALA A 132 7.18 6.54 -8.88
N PRO A 133 6.00 7.17 -8.81
CA PRO A 133 4.76 6.45 -8.57
C PRO A 133 4.16 5.87 -9.89
N GLY A 134 4.55 6.46 -11.02
CA GLY A 134 3.91 6.35 -12.34
C GLY A 134 4.53 5.39 -13.37
N ASP A 135 5.68 4.72 -13.12
CA ASP A 135 6.32 3.86 -14.16
C ASP A 135 6.52 2.37 -13.79
N GLY A 136 5.80 1.85 -12.79
CA GLY A 136 6.01 0.49 -12.27
C GLY A 136 7.16 0.40 -11.28
N THR A 137 7.76 1.55 -11.01
CA THR A 137 8.82 1.85 -10.06
C THR A 137 8.47 1.49 -8.61
N VAL A 138 7.24 1.74 -8.17
CA VAL A 138 6.74 1.30 -6.84
C VAL A 138 6.67 -0.22 -6.74
N ARG A 139 6.25 -0.89 -7.83
CA ARG A 139 6.22 -2.35 -7.88
C ARG A 139 7.65 -2.93 -7.79
N THR A 140 8.62 -2.29 -8.42
CA THR A 140 10.04 -2.66 -8.27
C THR A 140 10.49 -2.51 -6.83
N ALA A 141 10.13 -1.43 -6.14
CA ALA A 141 10.43 -1.23 -4.73
C ALA A 141 9.80 -2.31 -3.84
N GLY A 142 8.54 -2.68 -4.08
CA GLY A 142 7.90 -3.82 -3.41
C GLY A 142 8.65 -5.14 -3.65
N ARG A 143 9.18 -5.38 -4.85
CA ARG A 143 10.05 -6.53 -5.11
C ARG A 143 11.36 -6.45 -4.33
N THR A 144 11.99 -5.28 -4.27
CA THR A 144 13.21 -5.07 -3.46
C THR A 144 12.94 -5.34 -1.98
N ALA A 145 11.78 -4.92 -1.45
CA ALA A 145 11.36 -5.23 -0.09
C ALA A 145 11.26 -6.73 0.14
N ILE A 146 10.61 -7.49 -0.75
CA ILE A 146 10.56 -8.96 -0.65
C ILE A 146 11.98 -9.57 -0.65
N LEU A 147 12.85 -9.11 -1.55
CA LEU A 147 14.22 -9.61 -1.64
C LEU A 147 15.05 -9.26 -0.40
N ALA A 148 14.91 -8.05 0.15
CA ALA A 148 15.53 -7.67 1.41
C ALA A 148 15.02 -8.54 2.58
N GLY A 149 13.73 -8.90 2.56
CA GLY A 149 13.10 -9.85 3.48
C GLY A 149 13.74 -11.24 3.44
N LEU A 150 14.04 -11.75 2.25
CA LEU A 150 14.81 -13.00 2.11
C LEU A 150 16.21 -12.88 2.74
N GLY A 151 16.83 -11.71 2.68
CA GLY A 151 18.10 -11.43 3.36
C GLY A 151 17.98 -11.48 4.88
N ILE A 152 16.93 -10.86 5.45
CA ILE A 152 16.62 -10.95 6.89
C ILE A 152 16.38 -12.41 7.30
N LEU A 153 15.52 -13.13 6.55
CA LEU A 153 15.22 -14.54 6.80
C LEU A 153 16.47 -15.42 6.77
N LEU A 154 17.38 -15.19 5.82
CA LEU A 154 18.65 -15.91 5.75
C LEU A 154 19.51 -15.69 7.00
N VAL A 155 19.61 -14.45 7.48
CA VAL A 155 20.38 -14.11 8.69
C VAL A 155 19.75 -14.73 9.94
N VAL A 156 18.41 -14.68 10.06
CA VAL A 156 17.68 -15.33 11.15
C VAL A 156 17.88 -16.84 11.10
N ALA A 157 17.69 -17.47 9.94
CA ALA A 157 17.90 -18.91 9.77
C ALA A 157 19.32 -19.33 10.15
N LEU A 158 20.35 -18.61 9.68
CA LEU A 158 21.76 -18.89 10.02
C LEU A 158 22.05 -18.79 11.51
N ARG A 159 21.30 -17.95 12.25
CA ARG A 159 21.42 -17.85 13.71
C ARG A 159 20.65 -18.93 14.46
N LEU A 160 19.62 -19.49 13.85
CA LEU A 160 18.85 -20.61 14.40
C LEU A 160 19.51 -21.98 14.15
N VAL A 161 20.32 -22.13 13.09
CA VAL A 161 20.99 -23.41 12.75
C VAL A 161 21.74 -24.08 13.92
N PRO A 162 22.50 -23.36 14.78
CA PRO A 162 23.28 -23.97 15.84
C PRO A 162 22.45 -24.56 16.99
N GLU A 163 21.19 -24.14 17.15
CA GLU A 163 20.36 -24.45 18.33
C GLU A 163 19.23 -25.41 17.94
N THR A 164 19.41 -26.69 18.27
CA THR A 164 18.49 -27.77 17.85
C THR A 164 17.06 -27.61 18.37
N GLY A 165 16.89 -27.13 19.61
CA GLY A 165 15.57 -26.89 20.20
C GLY A 165 14.79 -25.77 19.52
N ILE A 166 15.44 -24.61 19.31
CA ILE A 166 14.79 -23.46 18.65
C ILE A 166 14.55 -23.77 17.16
N ARG A 167 15.39 -24.57 16.52
CA ARG A 167 15.18 -25.01 15.12
C ARG A 167 13.88 -25.80 14.97
N GLU A 168 13.58 -26.73 15.88
CA GLU A 168 12.35 -27.52 15.83
C GLU A 168 11.13 -26.64 16.05
N GLN A 169 11.18 -25.73 17.03
CA GLN A 169 10.12 -24.75 17.27
C GLN A 169 9.93 -23.79 16.09
N ALA A 170 11.02 -23.32 15.47
CA ALA A 170 10.97 -22.46 14.29
C ALA A 170 10.32 -23.17 13.10
N LEU A 171 10.59 -24.47 12.93
CA LEU A 171 9.95 -25.27 11.89
C LEU A 171 8.46 -25.47 12.18
N VAL A 172 8.08 -25.75 13.43
CA VAL A 172 6.66 -25.85 13.85
C VAL A 172 5.94 -24.51 13.61
N ALA A 173 6.49 -23.39 14.10
CA ALA A 173 5.93 -22.07 13.90
C ALA A 173 5.81 -21.68 12.42
N ALA A 174 6.79 -22.08 11.59
CA ALA A 174 6.72 -21.86 10.14
C ALA A 174 5.60 -22.69 9.49
N ILE A 175 5.46 -23.96 9.87
CA ILE A 175 4.38 -24.84 9.40
C ILE A 175 3.02 -24.29 9.83
N ASP A 176 2.88 -23.87 11.09
CA ASP A 176 1.64 -23.31 11.62
C ASP A 176 1.29 -21.97 10.98
N ALA A 177 2.26 -21.09 10.74
CA ALA A 177 2.03 -19.83 10.03
C ALA A 177 1.59 -20.07 8.58
N VAL A 178 2.18 -21.06 7.91
CA VAL A 178 1.75 -21.48 6.56
C VAL A 178 0.36 -22.13 6.62
N GLY A 179 0.11 -22.98 7.61
CA GLY A 179 -1.18 -23.63 7.86
C GLY A 179 -2.29 -22.61 8.08
N PHE A 180 -2.06 -21.62 8.94
CA PHE A 180 -2.95 -20.49 9.16
C PHE A 180 -3.25 -19.73 7.87
N GLY A 181 -2.23 -19.45 7.05
CA GLY A 181 -2.41 -18.81 5.75
C GLY A 181 -3.24 -19.67 4.77
N ILE A 182 -3.04 -20.98 4.77
CA ILE A 182 -3.82 -21.92 3.97
C ILE A 182 -5.26 -21.98 4.48
N ASP A 183 -5.49 -22.06 5.79
CA ASP A 183 -6.81 -22.13 6.38
C ASP A 183 -7.59 -20.83 6.12
N LEU A 184 -6.97 -19.66 6.25
CA LEU A 184 -7.58 -18.37 5.89
C LEU A 184 -8.06 -18.33 4.43
N ILE A 185 -7.34 -19.01 3.53
CA ILE A 185 -7.65 -19.01 2.09
C ILE A 185 -8.61 -20.14 1.71
N VAL A 186 -8.50 -21.32 2.31
CA VAL A 186 -9.20 -22.55 1.89
C VAL A 186 -10.43 -22.82 2.76
N ARG A 187 -10.37 -22.49 4.06
CA ARG A 187 -11.39 -22.78 5.09
C ARG A 187 -11.61 -21.58 6.02
N PRO A 188 -12.06 -20.44 5.48
CA PRO A 188 -12.20 -19.23 6.27
C PRO A 188 -13.31 -19.40 7.30
N GLY A 189 -13.20 -18.65 8.41
CA GLY A 189 -14.33 -18.43 9.30
C GLY A 189 -15.47 -17.65 8.63
N GLY A 190 -16.64 -17.65 9.26
CA GLY A 190 -17.83 -16.95 8.76
C GLY A 190 -17.64 -15.45 8.54
N GLY A 191 -16.78 -14.78 9.31
CA GLY A 191 -16.49 -13.34 9.18
C GLY A 191 -15.63 -12.96 7.96
N ASP A 192 -14.66 -13.80 7.61
CA ASP A 192 -13.64 -13.48 6.60
C ASP A 192 -13.85 -14.18 5.27
N ALA A 193 -14.89 -15.01 5.16
CA ALA A 193 -15.09 -15.86 4.00
C ALA A 193 -15.29 -15.07 2.70
N LEU A 194 -16.10 -14.01 2.74
CA LEU A 194 -16.34 -13.17 1.56
C LEU A 194 -15.08 -12.39 1.16
N VAL A 195 -14.43 -11.74 2.13
CA VAL A 195 -13.23 -10.93 1.91
C VAL A 195 -12.10 -11.80 1.37
N SER A 196 -11.84 -12.97 1.97
CA SER A 196 -10.82 -13.92 1.51
C SER A 196 -11.10 -14.42 0.10
N LEU A 197 -12.36 -14.71 -0.24
CA LEU A 197 -12.74 -15.12 -1.59
C LEU A 197 -12.50 -14.02 -2.62
N LEU A 198 -12.92 -12.78 -2.34
CA LEU A 198 -12.71 -11.64 -3.23
C LEU A 198 -11.21 -11.33 -3.42
N VAL A 199 -10.41 -11.42 -2.35
CA VAL A 199 -8.95 -11.28 -2.46
C VAL A 199 -8.38 -12.39 -3.34
N LEU A 200 -8.82 -13.64 -3.16
CA LEU A 200 -8.37 -14.78 -3.96
C LEU A 200 -8.75 -14.63 -5.45
N VAL A 201 -9.95 -14.15 -5.74
CA VAL A 201 -10.40 -13.83 -7.12
C VAL A 201 -9.51 -12.74 -7.72
N ALA A 202 -9.23 -11.65 -6.99
CA ALA A 202 -8.36 -10.58 -7.46
C ALA A 202 -6.94 -11.10 -7.76
N VAL A 203 -6.32 -11.80 -6.81
CA VAL A 203 -4.98 -12.37 -6.93
C VAL A 203 -4.90 -13.34 -8.12
N THR A 204 -5.89 -14.23 -8.24
CA THR A 204 -5.96 -15.21 -9.34
C THR A 204 -6.10 -14.50 -10.68
N ALA A 205 -7.02 -13.54 -10.80
CA ALA A 205 -7.23 -12.79 -12.03
C ALA A 205 -5.96 -12.05 -12.47
N LEU A 206 -5.24 -11.43 -11.51
CA LEU A 206 -3.98 -10.75 -11.76
C LEU A 206 -2.87 -11.72 -12.24
N ILE A 207 -2.71 -12.84 -11.56
CA ILE A 207 -1.66 -13.83 -11.84
C ILE A 207 -1.91 -14.54 -13.16
N VAL A 208 -3.15 -14.96 -13.43
CA VAL A 208 -3.53 -15.58 -14.70
C VAL A 208 -3.35 -14.59 -15.84
N ARG A 209 -3.78 -13.32 -15.67
CA ARG A 209 -3.56 -12.27 -16.68
C ARG A 209 -2.07 -12.07 -16.96
N TRP A 210 -1.24 -12.07 -15.92
CA TRP A 210 0.21 -11.95 -16.06
C TRP A 210 0.80 -13.16 -16.80
N GLY A 211 0.46 -14.38 -16.41
CA GLY A 211 0.91 -15.62 -17.05
C GLY A 211 0.49 -15.69 -18.52
N LEU A 212 -0.77 -15.41 -18.85
CA LEU A 212 -1.27 -15.35 -20.23
C LEU A 212 -0.51 -14.32 -21.07
N GLY A 213 -0.13 -13.19 -20.48
CA GLY A 213 0.67 -12.17 -21.17
C GLY A 213 2.11 -12.60 -21.49
N LYS A 214 2.60 -13.69 -20.91
CA LYS A 214 3.94 -14.23 -21.14
C LYS A 214 3.98 -15.38 -22.14
N LEU A 215 2.82 -15.96 -22.49
CA LEU A 215 2.76 -17.06 -23.44
C LEU A 215 3.09 -16.55 -24.86
N PRO A 216 4.14 -17.06 -25.52
CA PRO A 216 4.48 -16.66 -26.89
C PRO A 216 3.61 -17.43 -27.89
N VAL A 217 2.29 -17.33 -27.74
CA VAL A 217 1.30 -18.11 -28.50
C VAL A 217 1.43 -17.88 -30.01
N GLU A 218 1.85 -16.69 -30.40
CA GLU A 218 2.14 -16.34 -31.79
C GLU A 218 3.17 -17.27 -32.44
N ARG A 219 4.16 -17.76 -31.69
CA ARG A 219 5.25 -18.58 -32.23
C ARG A 219 4.86 -20.03 -32.50
N PHE A 220 3.78 -20.50 -31.89
CA PHE A 220 3.37 -21.91 -31.94
C PHE A 220 2.12 -22.15 -32.79
N LEU A 221 1.48 -21.09 -33.29
CA LEU A 221 0.26 -21.20 -34.09
C LEU A 221 0.51 -20.97 -35.58
N PRO A 222 -0.18 -21.75 -36.45
CA PRO A 222 -0.25 -21.45 -37.88
C PRO A 222 -0.81 -20.04 -38.14
N PRO A 223 -0.39 -19.35 -39.23
CA PRO A 223 -0.79 -17.99 -39.55
C PRO A 223 -2.32 -17.79 -39.58
N GLU A 224 -3.04 -18.78 -40.09
CA GLU A 224 -4.51 -18.78 -40.25
C GLU A 224 -5.26 -18.70 -38.90
N ARG A 225 -4.73 -19.33 -37.85
CA ARG A 225 -5.38 -19.39 -36.52
C ARG A 225 -4.87 -18.32 -35.56
N ARG A 226 -3.72 -17.70 -35.85
CA ARG A 226 -3.05 -16.72 -34.97
C ARG A 226 -3.98 -15.57 -34.59
N LYS A 227 -4.68 -14.97 -35.56
CA LYS A 227 -5.53 -13.78 -35.32
C LYS A 227 -6.69 -14.09 -34.35
N SER A 228 -7.35 -15.23 -34.53
CA SER A 228 -8.46 -15.65 -33.67
C SER A 228 -7.97 -15.90 -32.23
N VAL A 229 -6.90 -16.67 -32.05
CA VAL A 229 -6.39 -17.01 -30.71
C VAL A 229 -5.81 -15.79 -29.99
N VAL A 230 -5.06 -14.93 -30.67
CA VAL A 230 -4.55 -13.68 -30.07
C VAL A 230 -5.71 -12.78 -29.63
N SER A 231 -6.74 -12.62 -30.46
CA SER A 231 -7.93 -11.84 -30.09
C SER A 231 -8.70 -12.44 -28.91
N GLY A 232 -8.69 -13.78 -28.78
CA GLY A 232 -9.28 -14.49 -27.64
C GLY A 232 -8.49 -14.28 -26.36
N LEU A 233 -7.16 -14.31 -26.43
CA LEU A 233 -6.28 -14.03 -25.29
C LEU A 233 -6.36 -12.57 -24.84
N GLU A 234 -6.45 -11.63 -25.77
CA GLU A 234 -6.65 -10.21 -25.47
C GLU A 234 -8.00 -9.98 -24.78
N ARG A 235 -9.07 -10.61 -25.28
CA ARG A 235 -10.39 -10.60 -24.62
C ARG A 235 -10.33 -11.21 -23.23
N GLY A 236 -9.68 -12.37 -23.07
CA GLY A 236 -9.48 -13.01 -21.77
C GLY A 236 -8.70 -12.12 -20.79
N ARG A 237 -7.62 -11.49 -21.24
CA ARG A 237 -6.83 -10.55 -20.43
C ARG A 237 -7.61 -9.30 -20.04
N SER A 238 -8.49 -8.81 -20.91
CA SER A 238 -9.40 -7.70 -20.62
C SER A 238 -10.45 -8.09 -19.58
N LEU A 239 -11.07 -9.27 -19.72
CA LEU A 239 -12.02 -9.81 -18.74
C LEU A 239 -11.36 -10.01 -17.36
N LEU A 240 -10.18 -10.62 -17.31
CA LEU A 240 -9.41 -10.80 -16.07
C LEU A 240 -9.03 -9.46 -15.44
N HIS A 241 -8.75 -8.43 -16.24
CA HIS A 241 -8.48 -7.09 -15.73
C HIS A 241 -9.72 -6.47 -15.06
N ARG A 242 -10.89 -6.60 -15.68
CA ARG A 242 -12.16 -6.13 -15.13
C ARG A 242 -12.55 -6.90 -13.86
N LEU A 243 -12.39 -8.22 -13.87
CA LEU A 243 -12.61 -9.06 -12.69
C LEU A 243 -11.70 -8.66 -11.54
N PHE A 244 -10.40 -8.44 -11.82
CA PHE A 244 -9.48 -7.91 -10.82
C PHE A 244 -9.95 -6.56 -10.25
N GLN A 245 -10.36 -5.61 -11.10
CA GLN A 245 -10.82 -4.29 -10.66
C GLN A 245 -12.08 -4.36 -9.79
N LEU A 246 -13.09 -5.11 -10.24
CA LEU A 246 -14.33 -5.29 -9.50
C LEU A 246 -14.07 -5.97 -8.16
N SER A 247 -13.26 -7.03 -8.16
CA SER A 247 -12.96 -7.78 -6.94
C SER A 247 -12.20 -6.93 -5.92
N VAL A 248 -11.20 -6.15 -6.34
CA VAL A 248 -10.48 -5.21 -5.46
C VAL A 248 -11.42 -4.13 -4.92
N LEU A 249 -12.25 -3.53 -5.78
CA LEU A 249 -13.20 -2.52 -5.35
C LEU A 249 -14.17 -3.08 -4.32
N SER A 250 -14.75 -4.27 -4.59
CA SER A 250 -15.63 -4.98 -3.67
C SER A 250 -14.93 -5.34 -2.35
N THR A 251 -13.66 -5.76 -2.37
CA THR A 251 -12.88 -5.99 -1.14
C THR A 251 -12.71 -4.69 -0.35
N LEU A 252 -12.34 -3.59 -0.99
CA LEU A 252 -12.17 -2.29 -0.32
C LEU A 252 -13.49 -1.81 0.31
N VAL A 253 -14.61 -1.98 -0.41
CA VAL A 253 -15.95 -1.67 0.12
C VAL A 253 -16.28 -2.57 1.30
N ALA A 254 -16.08 -3.88 1.17
CA ALA A 254 -16.39 -4.86 2.21
C ALA A 254 -15.59 -4.60 3.49
N VAL A 255 -14.29 -4.36 3.38
CA VAL A 255 -13.42 -4.01 4.52
C VAL A 255 -13.83 -2.65 5.10
N GLY A 256 -14.09 -1.65 4.26
CA GLY A 256 -14.59 -0.35 4.70
C GLY A 256 -15.88 -0.46 5.50
N VAL A 257 -16.89 -1.17 4.99
CA VAL A 257 -18.15 -1.40 5.70
C VAL A 257 -17.93 -2.18 7.01
N THR A 258 -17.06 -3.20 7.00
CA THR A 258 -16.75 -3.99 8.21
C THR A 258 -16.18 -3.10 9.32
N LEU A 259 -15.13 -2.34 9.01
CA LEU A 259 -14.49 -1.40 9.94
C LEU A 259 -15.45 -0.33 10.47
N LEU A 260 -16.51 -0.04 9.72
CA LEU A 260 -17.52 0.95 10.07
C LEU A 260 -18.78 0.36 10.72
N SER A 261 -18.92 -0.96 10.77
CA SER A 261 -20.14 -1.63 11.26
C SER A 261 -19.96 -2.32 12.60
N SER A 262 -18.74 -2.71 12.98
CA SER A 262 -18.50 -3.52 14.18
C SER A 262 -18.73 -2.81 15.51
N GLU A 263 -18.82 -1.48 15.54
CA GLU A 263 -19.02 -0.70 16.78
C GLU A 263 -20.04 0.44 16.64
N ALA A 264 -20.59 0.64 15.44
CA ALA A 264 -21.00 1.99 15.01
C ALA A 264 -22.50 2.21 14.77
N ILE A 265 -23.33 1.22 15.08
CA ILE A 265 -24.79 1.34 14.94
C ILE A 265 -25.42 0.79 16.20
N GLU A 266 -26.01 1.68 17.01
CA GLU A 266 -27.00 1.30 18.02
C GLU A 266 -28.16 0.61 17.26
N ASN A 267 -28.28 -0.72 17.38
CA ASN A 267 -29.11 -1.64 16.57
C ASN A 267 -28.53 -2.13 15.22
N GLY A 268 -27.21 -2.08 15.02
CA GLY A 268 -26.55 -2.79 13.92
C GLY A 268 -26.61 -4.31 14.08
N PRO A 269 -26.39 -5.09 13.00
CA PRO A 269 -26.28 -6.54 13.14
C PRO A 269 -25.15 -6.87 14.13
N GLU A 270 -25.38 -7.87 15.01
CA GLU A 270 -24.39 -8.34 16.00
C GLU A 270 -23.05 -8.79 15.36
N GLN A 271 -23.06 -9.00 14.04
CA GLN A 271 -21.91 -9.42 13.25
C GLN A 271 -21.76 -8.48 12.04
N ALA A 272 -20.52 -8.20 11.65
CA ALA A 272 -20.21 -7.35 10.50
C ALA A 272 -20.95 -7.80 9.22
N TYR A 273 -21.25 -6.87 8.30
CA TYR A 273 -21.95 -7.19 7.03
C TYR A 273 -21.16 -8.10 6.08
N THR A 274 -19.87 -8.34 6.36
CA THR A 274 -19.03 -9.33 5.68
C THR A 274 -19.21 -10.74 6.23
N HIS A 275 -19.86 -10.87 7.39
CA HIS A 275 -20.17 -12.14 8.00
C HIS A 275 -21.24 -12.86 7.17
N VAL A 276 -20.97 -14.13 6.91
CA VAL A 276 -21.79 -14.97 6.04
C VAL A 276 -23.23 -15.13 6.56
N GLU A 277 -23.44 -15.04 7.87
CA GLU A 277 -24.79 -15.10 8.45
C GLU A 277 -25.59 -13.84 8.13
N THR A 278 -24.98 -12.65 8.21
CA THR A 278 -25.61 -11.38 7.82
C THR A 278 -25.99 -11.39 6.33
N ILE A 279 -25.13 -11.95 5.47
CA ILE A 279 -25.43 -12.13 4.04
C ILE A 279 -26.64 -13.04 3.83
N ARG A 280 -26.74 -14.12 4.60
CA ARG A 280 -27.85 -15.07 4.52
C ARG A 280 -29.17 -14.40 4.91
N THR A 281 -29.17 -13.55 5.94
CA THR A 281 -30.38 -12.94 6.49
C THR A 281 -30.85 -11.69 5.74
N GLU A 282 -29.93 -10.88 5.21
CA GLU A 282 -30.25 -9.60 4.54
C GLU A 282 -30.63 -9.76 3.06
N LEU A 283 -30.20 -10.84 2.42
CA LEU A 283 -30.56 -11.14 1.02
C LEU A 283 -31.82 -12.01 0.94
N PRO A 284 -32.73 -11.75 -0.02
CA PRO A 284 -33.91 -12.59 -0.22
C PRO A 284 -33.53 -14.06 -0.49
N ALA A 285 -34.23 -14.99 0.14
CA ALA A 285 -34.14 -16.41 -0.23
C ALA A 285 -34.65 -16.60 -1.67
N PRO A 286 -34.00 -17.45 -2.50
CA PRO A 286 -32.87 -18.34 -2.19
C PRO A 286 -31.47 -17.73 -2.46
N ALA A 287 -31.39 -16.45 -2.84
CA ALA A 287 -30.14 -15.82 -3.26
C ALA A 287 -29.11 -15.74 -2.12
N GLY A 288 -29.55 -15.39 -0.90
CA GLY A 288 -28.68 -15.35 0.29
C GLY A 288 -28.09 -16.72 0.63
N GLU A 289 -28.92 -17.78 0.59
CA GLU A 289 -28.49 -19.15 0.88
C GLU A 289 -27.44 -19.64 -0.13
N HIS A 290 -27.73 -19.53 -1.43
CA HIS A 290 -26.80 -19.98 -2.47
C HIS A 290 -25.49 -19.18 -2.48
N LEU A 291 -25.53 -17.88 -2.19
CA LEU A 291 -24.33 -17.06 -2.14
C LEU A 291 -23.46 -17.43 -0.94
N THR A 292 -24.07 -17.64 0.23
CA THR A 292 -23.41 -18.12 1.44
C THR A 292 -22.77 -19.50 1.24
N GLU A 293 -23.51 -20.44 0.64
CA GLU A 293 -22.99 -21.77 0.28
C GLU A 293 -21.79 -21.66 -0.67
N PHE A 294 -21.89 -20.81 -1.69
CA PHE A 294 -20.80 -20.60 -2.65
C PHE A 294 -19.56 -19.97 -1.99
N VAL A 295 -19.74 -19.01 -1.09
CA VAL A 295 -18.65 -18.30 -0.41
C VAL A 295 -17.88 -19.22 0.55
N LEU A 296 -18.59 -20.11 1.24
CA LEU A 296 -18.01 -21.09 2.16
C LEU A 296 -17.50 -22.35 1.43
N ALA A 297 -17.96 -22.62 0.20
CA ALA A 297 -17.58 -23.82 -0.52
C ALA A 297 -16.05 -23.86 -0.76
N PRO A 298 -15.40 -25.02 -0.55
CA PRO A 298 -13.97 -25.18 -0.82
C PRO A 298 -13.68 -25.26 -2.33
N LEU A 299 -14.64 -25.73 -3.14
CA LEU A 299 -14.42 -26.00 -4.57
C LEU A 299 -14.04 -24.73 -5.37
N PRO A 300 -14.73 -23.57 -5.27
CA PRO A 300 -14.31 -22.34 -5.93
C PRO A 300 -12.89 -21.91 -5.55
N ARG A 301 -12.52 -22.05 -4.28
CA ARG A 301 -11.17 -21.69 -3.78
C ARG A 301 -10.10 -22.58 -4.40
N TRP A 302 -10.33 -23.89 -4.47
CA TRP A 302 -9.41 -24.82 -5.14
C TRP A 302 -9.25 -24.53 -6.64
N ILE A 303 -10.33 -24.17 -7.33
CA ILE A 303 -10.26 -23.76 -8.75
C ILE A 303 -9.42 -22.49 -8.90
N LEU A 304 -9.61 -21.49 -8.04
CA LEU A 304 -8.84 -20.26 -8.07
C LEU A 304 -7.35 -20.50 -7.74
N LEU A 305 -7.06 -21.32 -6.72
CA LEU A 305 -5.69 -21.69 -6.33
C LEU A 305 -4.96 -22.45 -7.43
N THR A 306 -5.62 -23.41 -8.09
CA THR A 306 -5.02 -24.15 -9.21
C THR A 306 -4.76 -23.25 -10.41
N ALA A 307 -5.70 -22.35 -10.75
CA ALA A 307 -5.49 -21.35 -11.80
C ALA A 307 -4.34 -20.39 -11.46
N CYS A 308 -4.24 -19.97 -10.20
CA CYS A 308 -3.14 -19.17 -9.67
C CYS A 308 -1.80 -19.90 -9.81
N ALA A 309 -1.70 -21.15 -9.36
CA ALA A 309 -0.50 -21.98 -9.47
C ALA A 309 -0.06 -22.14 -10.93
N MET A 310 -1.00 -22.38 -11.85
CA MET A 310 -0.71 -22.49 -13.28
C MET A 310 -0.20 -21.16 -13.87
N GLY A 311 -0.83 -20.04 -13.53
CA GLY A 311 -0.38 -18.71 -13.96
C GLY A 311 1.02 -18.35 -13.44
N LEU A 312 1.31 -18.69 -12.18
CA LEU A 312 2.63 -18.54 -11.58
C LEU A 312 3.68 -19.40 -12.29
N ALA A 313 3.39 -20.68 -12.53
CA ALA A 313 4.30 -21.59 -13.21
C ALA A 313 4.67 -21.08 -14.61
N ILE A 314 3.69 -20.63 -15.40
CA ILE A 314 3.91 -20.07 -16.74
C ILE A 314 4.85 -18.86 -16.69
N GLY A 315 4.58 -17.92 -15.80
CA GLY A 315 5.38 -16.71 -15.74
C GLY A 315 6.75 -16.93 -15.10
N LEU A 316 6.91 -17.91 -14.20
CA LEU A 316 8.21 -18.33 -13.67
C LEU A 316 9.08 -18.92 -14.79
N ILE A 317 8.51 -19.78 -15.65
CA ILE A 317 9.21 -20.35 -16.82
C ILE A 317 9.69 -19.24 -17.75
N ASP A 318 8.85 -18.24 -18.06
CA ASP A 318 9.25 -17.09 -18.89
C ASP A 318 10.32 -16.22 -18.22
N LEU A 319 10.25 -16.05 -16.90
CA LEU A 319 11.24 -15.30 -16.14
C LEU A 319 12.60 -15.99 -16.19
N VAL A 320 12.65 -17.31 -15.97
CA VAL A 320 13.87 -18.12 -16.09
C VAL A 320 14.41 -18.04 -17.52
N ARG A 321 13.56 -18.22 -18.53
CA ARG A 321 13.94 -18.11 -19.95
C ARG A 321 14.52 -16.73 -20.29
N SER A 322 13.89 -15.68 -19.79
CA SER A 322 14.33 -14.30 -20.01
C SER A 322 15.65 -14.01 -19.30
N ALA A 323 15.85 -14.55 -18.09
CA ALA A 323 17.08 -14.43 -17.33
C ALA A 323 18.26 -15.12 -18.05
N LEU A 324 18.04 -16.33 -18.58
CA LEU A 324 19.03 -17.07 -19.36
C LEU A 324 19.45 -16.29 -20.62
N ARG A 325 18.54 -15.55 -21.26
CA ARG A 325 18.82 -14.77 -22.48
C ARG A 325 19.56 -13.45 -22.24
N ARG A 326 19.35 -12.82 -21.08
CA ARG A 326 19.88 -11.46 -20.79
C ARG A 326 21.25 -11.47 -20.09
N GLY A 327 21.87 -12.64 -19.96
CA GLY A 327 23.10 -12.83 -19.19
C GLY A 327 22.76 -13.06 -17.71
N MET A 328 22.98 -14.28 -17.25
CA MET A 328 22.62 -14.73 -15.91
C MET A 328 23.30 -13.90 -14.80
N ALA A 329 24.56 -13.48 -15.03
CA ALA A 329 25.34 -12.73 -14.04
C ALA A 329 24.71 -11.38 -13.66
N GLY A 330 24.22 -10.61 -14.64
CA GLY A 330 23.60 -9.30 -14.37
C GLY A 330 22.24 -9.43 -13.67
N VAL A 331 21.46 -10.45 -14.04
CA VAL A 331 20.18 -10.73 -13.38
C VAL A 331 20.38 -11.22 -11.96
N LEU A 332 21.35 -12.12 -11.75
CA LEU A 332 21.68 -12.64 -10.42
C LEU A 332 22.20 -11.52 -9.52
N ALA A 333 23.09 -10.66 -10.02
CA ALA A 333 23.59 -9.50 -9.27
C ALA A 333 22.46 -8.58 -8.80
N ASN A 334 21.48 -8.29 -9.67
CA ASN A 334 20.34 -7.45 -9.31
C ASN A 334 19.33 -8.11 -8.36
N ILE A 335 19.30 -9.44 -8.29
CA ILE A 335 18.48 -10.18 -7.31
C ILE A 335 19.20 -10.28 -5.97
N VAL A 336 20.50 -10.60 -6.00
CA VAL A 336 21.33 -10.85 -4.80
C VAL A 336 21.65 -9.55 -4.07
N ALA A 337 21.83 -8.44 -4.78
CA ALA A 337 22.18 -7.16 -4.17
C ALA A 337 21.19 -6.69 -3.07
N PRO A 338 19.86 -6.64 -3.31
CA PRO A 338 18.89 -6.34 -2.26
C PRO A 338 18.90 -7.32 -1.09
N ILE A 339 19.11 -8.62 -1.36
CA ILE A 339 19.19 -9.67 -0.33
C ILE A 339 20.38 -9.39 0.59
N ILE A 340 21.56 -9.11 0.04
CA ILE A 340 22.75 -8.75 0.82
C ILE A 340 22.50 -7.45 1.60
N GLY A 341 21.91 -6.44 0.97
CA GLY A 341 21.56 -5.19 1.63
C GLY A 341 20.66 -5.41 2.86
N GLY A 342 19.61 -6.21 2.71
CA GLY A 342 18.73 -6.59 3.82
C GLY A 342 19.46 -7.35 4.92
N ALA A 343 20.28 -8.34 4.55
CA ALA A 343 21.07 -9.13 5.50
C ALA A 343 22.05 -8.26 6.31
N VAL A 344 22.80 -7.36 5.65
CA VAL A 344 23.76 -6.46 6.31
C VAL A 344 23.06 -5.56 7.32
N VAL A 345 21.94 -4.94 6.92
CA VAL A 345 21.17 -4.06 7.82
C VAL A 345 20.57 -4.86 8.96
N THR A 346 20.09 -6.08 8.73
CA THR A 346 19.60 -6.98 9.79
C THR A 346 20.66 -7.19 10.85
N VAL A 347 21.89 -7.56 10.46
CA VAL A 347 22.98 -7.78 11.41
C VAL A 347 23.26 -6.51 12.20
N ILE A 348 23.30 -5.35 11.55
CA ILE A 348 23.59 -4.07 12.23
C ILE A 348 22.45 -3.69 13.18
N ILE A 349 21.20 -3.75 12.73
CA ILE A 349 20.05 -3.30 13.52
C ILE A 349 19.74 -4.30 14.63
N ALA A 350 19.66 -5.59 14.33
CA ALA A 350 19.34 -6.60 15.34
C ALA A 350 20.42 -6.69 16.42
N THR A 351 21.71 -6.41 16.13
CA THR A 351 22.73 -6.29 17.19
C THR A 351 22.57 -5.05 18.06
N ARG A 352 21.93 -3.99 17.56
CA ARG A 352 21.73 -2.72 18.28
C ARG A 352 20.42 -2.68 19.05
N ILE A 353 19.41 -3.42 18.60
CA ILE A 353 18.05 -3.45 19.19
C ILE A 353 17.81 -4.74 19.99
N ALA A 354 18.74 -5.70 20.00
CA ALA A 354 18.66 -6.90 20.83
C ALA A 354 18.69 -6.54 22.33
N ASP A 355 17.53 -6.17 22.84
CA ASP A 355 17.22 -5.92 24.24
C ASP A 355 16.37 -7.10 24.76
N PRO A 356 16.66 -7.66 25.94
CA PRO A 356 15.80 -8.65 26.57
C PRO A 356 14.32 -8.23 26.67
N GLU A 357 14.03 -6.94 26.87
CA GLU A 357 12.66 -6.40 26.96
C GLU A 357 11.95 -6.28 25.59
N LEU A 358 12.66 -6.50 24.48
CA LEU A 358 12.06 -6.47 23.15
C LEU A 358 11.05 -7.61 22.97
N THR A 359 11.32 -8.78 23.56
CA THR A 359 10.46 -9.96 23.44
C THR A 359 9.10 -9.71 24.10
N THR A 360 9.07 -9.16 25.31
CA THR A 360 7.85 -8.82 26.03
C THR A 360 7.07 -7.72 25.31
N THR A 361 7.77 -6.74 24.73
CA THR A 361 7.16 -5.66 23.94
C THR A 361 6.56 -6.17 22.62
N LEU A 362 7.22 -7.11 21.94
CA LEU A 362 6.68 -7.71 20.72
C LEU A 362 5.40 -8.47 21.02
N VAL A 363 5.42 -9.32 22.05
CA VAL A 363 4.28 -10.15 22.47
C VAL A 363 3.07 -9.32 22.85
N SER A 364 3.25 -8.19 23.54
CA SER A 364 2.13 -7.33 23.96
C SER A 364 1.41 -6.63 22.80
N VAL A 365 2.03 -6.60 21.60
CA VAL A 365 1.46 -5.98 20.39
C VAL A 365 1.00 -7.04 19.37
N VAL A 366 1.20 -8.34 19.66
CA VAL A 366 0.76 -9.42 18.76
C VAL A 366 -0.77 -9.53 18.77
N PRO A 367 -1.43 -9.46 17.59
CA PRO A 367 -2.87 -9.70 17.52
C PRO A 367 -3.24 -11.12 17.99
N PRO A 368 -4.43 -11.31 18.58
CA PRO A 368 -4.88 -12.62 19.07
C PRO A 368 -5.02 -13.68 17.95
N SER A 369 -5.02 -13.27 16.69
CA SER A 369 -5.07 -14.15 15.52
C SER A 369 -3.74 -14.82 15.17
N VAL A 370 -2.62 -14.42 15.80
CA VAL A 370 -1.31 -15.02 15.53
C VAL A 370 -1.19 -16.37 16.27
N PRO A 371 -0.75 -17.45 15.59
CA PRO A 371 -0.63 -18.75 16.23
C PRO A 371 0.27 -18.71 17.47
N GLU A 372 -0.13 -19.41 18.53
CA GLU A 372 0.60 -19.46 19.80
C GLU A 372 2.04 -19.95 19.59
N SER A 373 2.29 -20.86 18.65
CA SER A 373 3.63 -21.34 18.31
C SER A 373 4.56 -20.24 17.77
N VAL A 374 4.03 -19.23 17.08
CA VAL A 374 4.81 -18.06 16.63
C VAL A 374 5.15 -17.16 17.82
N ILE A 375 4.21 -17.00 18.76
CA ILE A 375 4.40 -16.22 20.00
C ILE A 375 5.46 -16.90 20.87
N SER A 376 5.34 -18.20 21.11
CA SER A 376 6.32 -19.01 21.85
C SER A 376 7.70 -18.93 21.21
N LEU A 377 7.78 -19.02 19.87
CA LEU A 377 9.06 -18.85 19.17
C LEU A 377 9.68 -17.49 19.46
N VAL A 378 8.91 -16.40 19.44
CA VAL A 378 9.44 -15.03 19.72
C VAL A 378 9.91 -14.90 21.17
N ILE A 379 9.19 -15.49 22.12
CA ILE A 379 9.53 -15.45 23.56
C ILE A 379 10.81 -16.25 23.85
N GLU A 380 10.93 -17.44 23.28
CA GLU A 380 12.03 -18.37 23.55
C GLU A 380 13.27 -18.10 22.68
N SER A 381 13.11 -17.30 21.62
CA SER A 381 14.21 -16.91 20.74
C SER A 381 15.19 -15.95 21.40
N PRO A 382 16.49 -16.01 21.04
CA PRO A 382 17.44 -14.96 21.38
C PRO A 382 16.93 -13.60 20.89
N ALA A 383 17.20 -12.53 21.63
CA ALA A 383 16.74 -11.17 21.30
C ALA A 383 17.11 -10.72 19.87
N PHE A 384 18.23 -11.23 19.33
CA PHE A 384 18.60 -11.02 17.93
C PHE A 384 17.60 -11.62 16.93
N VAL A 385 17.12 -12.84 17.16
CA VAL A 385 16.14 -13.51 16.31
C VAL A 385 14.79 -12.81 16.43
N ALA A 386 14.37 -12.44 17.64
CA ALA A 386 13.16 -11.64 17.87
C ALA A 386 13.22 -10.29 17.12
N ALA A 387 14.36 -9.60 17.17
CA ALA A 387 14.58 -8.37 16.41
C ALA A 387 14.51 -8.61 14.89
N GLY A 388 15.06 -9.72 14.39
CA GLY A 388 14.95 -10.12 12.99
C GLY A 388 13.50 -10.37 12.54
N ILE A 389 12.70 -11.03 13.38
CA ILE A 389 11.26 -11.24 13.13
C ILE A 389 10.51 -9.89 13.13
N GLY A 390 10.81 -9.01 14.09
CA GLY A 390 10.25 -7.65 14.12
C GLY A 390 10.58 -6.84 12.84
N LEU A 391 11.78 -6.99 12.31
CA LEU A 391 12.17 -6.38 11.02
C LEU A 391 11.38 -6.96 9.83
N LEU A 392 11.04 -8.24 9.84
CA LEU A 392 10.18 -8.84 8.80
C LEU A 392 8.76 -8.27 8.86
N VAL A 393 8.22 -8.08 10.06
CA VAL A 393 6.91 -7.43 10.25
C VAL A 393 6.95 -5.99 9.71
N ALA A 394 7.96 -5.21 10.10
CA ALA A 394 8.17 -3.85 9.58
C ALA A 394 8.21 -3.81 8.04
N LEU A 395 8.92 -4.77 7.45
CA LEU A 395 9.07 -4.86 6.00
C LEU A 395 7.78 -5.29 5.31
N ALA A 396 7.00 -6.18 5.93
CA ALA A 396 5.69 -6.57 5.43
C ALA A 396 4.73 -5.38 5.39
N VAL A 397 4.80 -4.49 6.40
CA VAL A 397 4.02 -3.24 6.43
C VAL A 397 4.47 -2.26 5.35
N LEU A 398 5.77 -2.08 5.17
CA LEU A 398 6.28 -1.26 4.07
C LEU A 398 5.87 -1.83 2.69
N TRP A 399 5.97 -3.15 2.55
CA TRP A 399 5.55 -3.85 1.34
C TRP A 399 4.05 -3.68 1.07
N SER A 400 3.20 -3.76 2.10
CA SER A 400 1.76 -3.57 1.95
C SER A 400 1.41 -2.16 1.49
N ALA A 401 2.14 -1.14 1.94
CA ALA A 401 1.99 0.24 1.44
C ALA A 401 2.35 0.35 -0.06
N PHE A 402 3.45 -0.28 -0.50
CA PHE A 402 3.80 -0.33 -1.93
C PHE A 402 2.79 -1.14 -2.75
N ALA A 403 2.30 -2.25 -2.20
CA ALA A 403 1.27 -3.07 -2.82
C ALA A 403 -0.03 -2.27 -2.98
N PHE A 404 -0.44 -1.52 -1.94
CA PHE A 404 -1.61 -0.66 -1.96
C PHE A 404 -1.52 0.40 -3.08
N ILE A 405 -0.43 1.15 -3.16
CA ILE A 405 -0.22 2.14 -4.24
C ILE A 405 -0.24 1.47 -5.62
N THR A 406 0.40 0.30 -5.73
CA THR A 406 0.41 -0.48 -6.97
C THR A 406 -1.01 -0.92 -7.36
N VAL A 407 -1.83 -1.36 -6.39
CA VAL A 407 -3.21 -1.76 -6.60
C VAL A 407 -4.08 -0.57 -7.00
N LEU A 408 -4.02 0.56 -6.29
CA LEU A 408 -4.75 1.80 -6.64
C LEU A 408 -4.50 2.22 -8.09
N ARG A 409 -3.24 2.08 -8.53
CA ARG A 409 -2.88 2.34 -9.92
C ARG A 409 -3.41 1.27 -10.87
N MET A 410 -3.28 -0.01 -10.53
CA MET A 410 -3.81 -1.09 -11.36
C MET A 410 -5.32 -0.96 -11.57
N VAL A 411 -6.06 -0.45 -10.58
CA VAL A 411 -7.50 -0.20 -10.70
C VAL A 411 -7.85 1.16 -11.33
N ARG A 412 -6.86 1.93 -11.78
CA ARG A 412 -7.02 3.26 -12.42
C ARG A 412 -7.66 4.33 -11.52
N ILE A 413 -7.54 4.17 -10.20
CA ILE A 413 -7.84 5.26 -9.25
C ILE A 413 -6.78 6.35 -9.42
N LEU A 414 -5.50 5.95 -9.49
CA LEU A 414 -4.42 6.89 -9.76
C LEU A 414 -4.23 7.10 -11.28
N PRO A 415 -4.16 8.36 -11.76
CA PRO A 415 -3.87 8.66 -13.16
C PRO A 415 -2.44 8.25 -13.53
N GLY A 416 -2.21 7.94 -14.81
CA GLY A 416 -0.89 7.56 -15.31
C GLY A 416 0.14 8.69 -15.30
N ARG A 417 -0.27 9.91 -15.63
CA ARG A 417 0.62 11.08 -15.74
C ARG A 417 0.96 11.74 -14.40
N ALA A 418 -0.05 11.95 -13.55
CA ALA A 418 0.07 12.72 -12.31
C ALA A 418 -0.03 11.85 -11.04
N THR A 419 0.55 10.64 -11.06
CA THR A 419 0.35 9.65 -9.99
C THR A 419 0.78 10.16 -8.60
N GLY A 420 1.92 10.85 -8.50
CA GLY A 420 2.41 11.39 -7.21
C GLY A 420 1.49 12.48 -6.65
N VAL A 421 1.03 13.38 -7.52
CA VAL A 421 0.07 14.44 -7.18
C VAL A 421 -1.26 13.84 -6.72
N ALA A 422 -1.79 12.86 -7.47
CA ALA A 422 -3.03 12.17 -7.11
C ALA A 422 -2.94 11.50 -5.75
N LEU A 423 -1.82 10.82 -5.48
CA LEU A 423 -1.61 10.14 -4.22
C LEU A 423 -1.50 11.15 -3.06
N ALA A 424 -0.84 12.29 -3.27
CA ALA A 424 -0.76 13.36 -2.28
C ALA A 424 -2.14 13.93 -1.97
N SER A 425 -2.93 14.23 -3.00
CA SER A 425 -4.32 14.69 -2.85
C SER A 425 -5.19 13.68 -2.11
N ILE A 426 -5.17 12.40 -2.51
CA ILE A 426 -5.94 11.34 -1.84
C ILE A 426 -5.54 11.21 -0.38
N ALA A 427 -4.23 11.25 -0.08
CA ALA A 427 -3.73 11.14 1.28
C ALA A 427 -4.15 12.33 2.15
N LEU A 428 -4.03 13.56 1.64
CA LEU A 428 -4.52 14.75 2.34
C LEU A 428 -6.04 14.70 2.54
N PHE A 429 -6.79 14.26 1.54
CA PHE A 429 -8.24 14.11 1.68
C PHE A 429 -8.59 13.06 2.74
N GLY A 430 -7.84 11.96 2.80
CA GLY A 430 -7.90 10.98 3.90
C GLY A 430 -7.67 11.60 5.27
N THR A 431 -6.65 12.46 5.38
CA THR A 431 -6.36 13.24 6.60
C THR A 431 -7.47 14.26 6.93
N ALA A 432 -8.13 14.84 5.93
CA ALA A 432 -9.27 15.75 6.13
C ALA A 432 -10.46 15.02 6.75
N ILE A 433 -10.73 13.79 6.29
CA ILE A 433 -11.77 12.93 6.82
C ILE A 433 -11.47 12.61 8.29
N THR A 434 -10.25 12.23 8.62
CA THR A 434 -9.91 11.91 10.02
C THR A 434 -9.99 13.14 10.93
N ALA A 435 -9.58 14.32 10.45
CA ALA A 435 -9.79 15.58 11.16
C ALA A 435 -11.28 15.88 11.42
N ALA A 436 -12.16 15.59 10.46
CA ALA A 436 -13.61 15.76 10.64
C ALA A 436 -14.15 14.82 11.73
N LEU A 437 -13.67 13.57 11.76
CA LEU A 437 -14.12 12.54 12.72
C LEU A 437 -13.72 12.87 14.16
N VAL A 438 -12.58 13.53 14.36
CA VAL A 438 -12.18 14.05 15.69
C VAL A 438 -12.78 15.42 16.00
N SER A 439 -13.86 15.79 15.31
CA SER A 439 -14.61 17.05 15.51
C SER A 439 -13.75 18.31 15.34
N GLN A 440 -12.82 18.31 14.37
CA GLN A 440 -12.02 19.47 13.99
C GLN A 440 -12.44 19.98 12.59
N PRO A 441 -13.65 20.56 12.43
CA PRO A 441 -14.23 20.91 11.12
C PRO A 441 -13.38 21.93 10.36
N THR A 442 -12.77 22.91 11.04
CA THR A 442 -11.89 23.89 10.42
C THR A 442 -10.67 23.25 9.77
N LEU A 443 -10.05 22.29 10.46
CA LEU A 443 -8.91 21.55 9.93
C LEU A 443 -9.34 20.59 8.83
N ALA A 444 -10.50 19.94 8.97
CA ALA A 444 -11.06 19.09 7.92
C ALA A 444 -11.28 19.87 6.61
N VAL A 445 -12.00 20.99 6.66
CA VAL A 445 -12.28 21.81 5.47
C VAL A 445 -10.98 22.36 4.87
N GLY A 446 -10.08 22.91 5.71
CA GLY A 446 -8.79 23.43 5.24
C GLY A 446 -7.94 22.36 4.54
N THR A 447 -7.91 21.14 5.11
CA THR A 447 -7.17 20.00 4.55
C THR A 447 -7.83 19.48 3.27
N ALA A 448 -9.15 19.43 3.20
CA ALA A 448 -9.88 19.03 1.99
C ALA A 448 -9.65 20.02 0.84
N VAL A 449 -9.67 21.33 1.13
CA VAL A 449 -9.30 22.37 0.16
C VAL A 449 -7.86 22.19 -0.29
N ALA A 450 -6.93 21.99 0.63
CA ALA A 450 -5.53 21.73 0.29
C ALA A 450 -5.35 20.50 -0.60
N ALA A 451 -6.09 19.41 -0.34
CA ALA A 451 -6.09 18.21 -1.17
C ALA A 451 -6.53 18.52 -2.62
N LEU A 452 -7.59 19.33 -2.79
CA LEU A 452 -8.07 19.75 -4.12
C LEU A 452 -7.06 20.68 -4.81
N LEU A 453 -6.46 21.63 -4.09
CA LEU A 453 -5.41 22.50 -4.62
C LEU A 453 -4.19 21.72 -5.08
N VAL A 454 -3.75 20.74 -4.28
CA VAL A 454 -2.65 19.84 -4.64
C VAL A 454 -2.95 19.11 -5.94
N TRP A 455 -4.16 18.56 -6.08
CA TRP A 455 -4.60 17.90 -7.30
C TRP A 455 -4.58 18.85 -8.50
N ASP A 456 -5.25 19.99 -8.41
CA ASP A 456 -5.42 20.94 -9.51
C ASP A 456 -4.06 21.51 -9.98
N ILE A 457 -3.27 22.07 -9.05
CA ILE A 457 -1.96 22.65 -9.36
C ILE A 457 -0.99 21.61 -9.90
N GLY A 458 -0.98 20.41 -9.31
CA GLY A 458 -0.06 19.36 -9.70
C GLY A 458 -0.43 18.67 -11.01
N GLU A 459 -1.72 18.49 -11.29
CA GLU A 459 -2.19 17.95 -12.57
C GLU A 459 -1.88 18.94 -13.70
N PHE A 460 -2.19 20.22 -13.49
CA PHE A 460 -1.88 21.29 -14.44
C PHE A 460 -0.37 21.38 -14.73
N GLY A 461 0.46 21.42 -13.68
CA GLY A 461 1.92 21.44 -13.83
C GLY A 461 2.46 20.18 -14.53
N THR A 462 1.86 19.02 -14.29
CA THR A 462 2.20 17.79 -14.99
C THR A 462 1.80 17.84 -16.47
N GLY A 463 0.61 18.36 -16.78
CA GLY A 463 0.16 18.57 -18.16
C GLY A 463 1.10 19.49 -18.94
N LEU A 464 1.47 20.64 -18.38
CA LEU A 464 2.42 21.56 -19.01
C LEU A 464 3.76 20.91 -19.34
N ARG A 465 4.27 20.03 -18.47
CA ARG A 465 5.54 19.31 -18.69
C ARG A 465 5.45 18.26 -19.79
N GLU A 466 4.29 17.66 -19.99
CA GLU A 466 4.07 16.65 -21.02
C GLU A 466 3.77 17.27 -22.39
N GLU A 467 3.09 18.41 -22.41
CA GLU A 467 2.62 19.05 -23.63
C GLU A 467 3.62 20.07 -24.20
N LEU A 468 4.48 20.68 -23.37
CA LEU A 468 5.44 21.69 -23.82
C LEU A 468 6.85 21.12 -24.00
N PRO A 469 7.65 21.68 -24.95
CA PRO A 469 9.05 21.31 -25.09
C PRO A 469 9.85 21.55 -23.81
N ALA A 470 10.82 20.67 -23.54
CA ALA A 470 11.70 20.80 -22.39
C ALA A 470 12.44 22.15 -22.38
N GLY A 471 12.45 22.84 -21.23
CA GLY A 471 13.07 24.15 -21.07
C GLY A 471 12.15 25.34 -21.38
N THR A 472 10.89 25.10 -21.78
CA THR A 472 9.90 26.18 -21.94
C THR A 472 9.66 26.88 -20.59
N PRO A 473 9.75 28.21 -20.51
CA PRO A 473 9.52 28.95 -19.27
C PRO A 473 8.02 28.98 -18.93
N THR A 474 7.59 28.12 -18.01
CA THR A 474 6.18 27.98 -17.58
C THR A 474 5.85 28.70 -16.27
N PHE A 475 6.87 29.20 -15.56
CA PHE A 475 6.75 29.76 -14.20
C PHE A 475 5.59 30.74 -14.03
N ARG A 476 5.44 31.72 -14.94
CA ARG A 476 4.38 32.75 -14.83
C ARG A 476 2.99 32.13 -14.89
N VAL A 477 2.77 31.19 -15.81
CA VAL A 477 1.47 30.54 -16.00
C VAL A 477 1.17 29.64 -14.80
N GLU A 478 2.16 28.89 -14.31
CA GLU A 478 2.02 28.06 -13.11
C GLU A 478 1.66 28.88 -11.87
N ILE A 479 2.31 30.03 -11.65
CA ILE A 479 2.00 30.92 -10.52
C ILE A 479 0.62 31.56 -10.66
N VAL A 480 0.22 32.00 -11.85
CA VAL A 480 -1.12 32.55 -12.08
C VAL A 480 -2.18 31.49 -11.80
N HIS A 481 -2.01 30.28 -12.35
CA HIS A 481 -2.93 29.17 -12.11
C HIS A 481 -2.99 28.83 -10.62
N ALA A 482 -1.86 28.58 -9.96
CA ALA A 482 -1.80 28.29 -8.54
C ALA A 482 -2.41 29.41 -7.67
N GLY A 483 -2.20 30.68 -8.03
CA GLY A 483 -2.81 31.82 -7.37
C GLY A 483 -4.32 31.85 -7.54
N THR A 484 -4.83 31.63 -8.76
CA THR A 484 -6.27 31.55 -9.02
C THR A 484 -6.93 30.36 -8.33
N SER A 485 -6.30 29.18 -8.36
CA SER A 485 -6.76 27.99 -7.65
C SER A 485 -6.78 28.24 -6.15
N GLY A 486 -5.73 28.86 -5.59
CA GLY A 486 -5.65 29.25 -4.19
C GLY A 486 -6.79 30.19 -3.77
N LEU A 487 -7.09 31.23 -4.55
CA LEU A 487 -8.23 32.13 -4.30
C LEU A 487 -9.57 31.40 -4.37
N ALA A 488 -9.77 30.54 -5.37
CA ALA A 488 -10.97 29.71 -5.48
C ALA A 488 -11.11 28.76 -4.29
N GLY A 489 -10.01 28.12 -3.87
CA GLY A 489 -9.95 27.26 -2.70
C GLY A 489 -10.29 28.00 -1.41
N LEU A 490 -9.79 29.23 -1.22
CA LEU A 490 -10.16 30.09 -0.09
C LEU A 490 -11.65 30.42 -0.08
N ALA A 491 -12.22 30.77 -1.24
CA ALA A 491 -13.64 31.06 -1.37
C ALA A 491 -14.51 29.82 -1.07
N VAL A 492 -14.15 28.66 -1.61
CA VAL A 492 -14.83 27.38 -1.35
C VAL A 492 -14.70 26.98 0.12
N GLY A 493 -13.51 27.10 0.72
CA GLY A 493 -13.28 26.79 2.12
C GLY A 493 -14.06 27.70 3.06
N ALA A 494 -14.03 29.00 2.83
CA ALA A 494 -14.82 29.97 3.61
C ALA A 494 -16.32 29.71 3.45
N GLY A 495 -16.80 29.43 2.23
CA GLY A 495 -18.19 29.06 1.96
C GLY A 495 -18.60 27.75 2.65
N ALA A 496 -17.72 26.74 2.66
CA ALA A 496 -17.97 25.46 3.32
C ALA A 496 -18.02 25.60 4.85
N LEU A 497 -17.14 26.41 5.44
CA LEU A 497 -17.18 26.73 6.87
C LEU A 497 -18.43 27.53 7.22
N PHE A 498 -18.77 28.56 6.45
CA PHE A 498 -19.99 29.32 6.64
C PHE A 498 -21.24 28.42 6.53
N ALA A 499 -21.28 27.54 5.53
CA ALA A 499 -22.36 26.57 5.38
C ALA A 499 -22.41 25.59 6.55
N HIS A 500 -21.26 25.12 7.05
CA HIS A 500 -21.18 24.26 8.23
C HIS A 500 -21.71 24.96 9.48
N ASP A 501 -21.28 26.19 9.74
CA ASP A 501 -21.75 27.00 10.89
C ASP A 501 -23.24 27.29 10.79
N TRP A 502 -23.72 27.59 9.58
CA TRP A 502 -25.14 27.84 9.33
C TRP A 502 -25.97 26.57 9.55
N VAL A 503 -25.56 25.44 9.00
CA VAL A 503 -26.31 24.17 9.05
C VAL A 503 -26.24 23.51 10.42
N SER A 504 -25.08 23.55 11.10
CA SER A 504 -24.89 22.97 12.44
C SER A 504 -25.73 23.66 13.50
N ALA A 505 -26.15 24.91 13.28
CA ALA A 505 -27.11 25.60 14.13
C ALA A 505 -28.54 25.01 14.06
N TYR A 506 -28.87 24.25 13.01
CA TYR A 506 -30.21 23.70 12.77
C TYR A 506 -30.25 22.17 12.74
N LEU A 507 -29.09 21.51 12.58
CA LEU A 507 -28.98 20.06 12.58
C LEU A 507 -28.26 19.60 13.84
N THR A 508 -28.84 18.62 14.53
CA THR A 508 -28.11 17.84 15.54
C THR A 508 -26.91 17.21 14.82
N PRO A 509 -25.66 17.36 15.31
CA PRO A 509 -24.51 16.78 14.63
C PRO A 509 -24.77 15.28 14.47
N PRO A 510 -24.73 14.75 13.23
CA PRO A 510 -24.87 13.32 13.04
C PRO A 510 -23.78 12.63 13.84
N ASP A 511 -24.11 11.45 14.37
CA ASP A 511 -23.12 10.56 14.95
C ASP A 511 -21.89 10.51 14.01
N PRO A 512 -20.67 10.83 14.50
CA PRO A 512 -19.44 10.78 13.71
C PRO A 512 -19.29 9.48 12.91
N GLN A 513 -19.86 8.38 13.43
CA GLN A 513 -19.89 7.08 12.79
C GLN A 513 -20.83 7.04 11.58
N LEU A 514 -22.05 7.61 11.68
CA LEU A 514 -22.98 7.74 10.56
C LEU A 514 -22.44 8.67 9.44
N ALA A 515 -21.71 9.73 9.82
CA ALA A 515 -21.04 10.60 8.85
C ALA A 515 -19.97 9.83 8.06
N LEU A 516 -19.24 8.92 8.71
CA LEU A 516 -18.23 8.07 8.09
C LEU A 516 -18.85 7.05 7.13
N VAL A 517 -19.96 6.42 7.53
CA VAL A 517 -20.74 5.53 6.65
C VAL A 517 -21.25 6.29 5.42
N ALA A 518 -21.85 7.48 5.61
CA ALA A 518 -22.32 8.31 4.51
C ALA A 518 -21.19 8.71 3.55
N LEU A 519 -20.02 9.04 4.09
CA LEU A 519 -18.84 9.36 3.30
C LEU A 519 -18.30 8.14 2.54
N ALA A 520 -18.23 6.97 3.18
CA ALA A 520 -17.81 5.72 2.54
C ALA A 520 -18.76 5.34 1.41
N VAL A 521 -20.08 5.42 1.64
CA VAL A 521 -21.11 5.19 0.62
C VAL A 521 -20.95 6.20 -0.53
N THR A 522 -20.76 7.48 -0.22
CA THR A 522 -20.56 8.52 -1.24
C THR A 522 -19.29 8.27 -2.06
N ALA A 523 -18.18 7.88 -1.43
CA ALA A 523 -16.93 7.54 -2.10
C ALA A 523 -17.10 6.30 -3.01
N VAL A 524 -17.82 5.27 -2.54
CA VAL A 524 -18.13 4.06 -3.31
C VAL A 524 -19.02 4.37 -4.50
N VAL A 525 -20.11 5.12 -4.29
CA VAL A 525 -21.01 5.54 -5.37
C VAL A 525 -20.26 6.39 -6.38
N THR A 526 -19.45 7.35 -5.93
CA THR A 526 -18.62 8.17 -6.80
C THR A 526 -17.63 7.33 -7.58
N ALA A 527 -16.97 6.36 -6.95
CA ALA A 527 -16.05 5.44 -7.61
C ALA A 527 -16.76 4.57 -8.66
N LEU A 528 -17.94 4.03 -8.35
CA LEU A 528 -18.77 3.24 -9.27
C LEU A 528 -19.28 4.07 -10.44
N VAL A 529 -19.78 5.29 -10.19
CA VAL A 529 -20.21 6.21 -11.24
C VAL A 529 -19.03 6.58 -12.13
N THR A 530 -17.89 6.96 -11.55
CA THR A 530 -16.67 7.28 -12.29
C THR A 530 -16.19 6.09 -13.12
N PHE A 531 -16.28 4.88 -12.58
CA PHE A 531 -15.96 3.64 -13.30
C PHE A 531 -16.91 3.42 -14.47
N SER A 532 -18.22 3.58 -14.27
CA SER A 532 -19.23 3.43 -15.32
C SER A 532 -19.05 4.42 -16.49
N LEU A 533 -18.61 5.64 -16.18
CA LEU A 533 -18.39 6.69 -17.17
C LEU A 533 -17.08 6.53 -17.96
N ARG A 534 -16.12 5.74 -17.46
CA ARG A 534 -14.80 5.55 -18.09
C ARG A 534 -14.72 4.41 -19.12
N GLY A 535 -15.82 3.67 -19.35
CA GLY A 535 -15.89 2.54 -20.31
C GLY A 535 -14.94 1.40 -19.99
#